data_AF-A0A3N5DJB7-F1
#
_entry.id   AF-A0A3N5DJB7-F1
#
_cell.length_a   1.000
_cell.length_b   1.000
_cell.length_c   1.000
_cell.angle_alpha   90.00
_cell.angle_beta   90.00
_cell.angle_gamma   90.00
#
_symmetry.space_group_name_H-M   'P 1'
#
loop_
_entity.id
_entity.type
_entity.pdbx_description
1 polymer ?
#
loop_
_entity_poly.entity_id
_entity_poly.type
_entity_poly.pdbx_seq_one_letter_code
_entity_poly.pdbx_strand_id
1 'polypeptide(L)'
;MKKSVLFLFTALVALVFFAACQKEDDRNQKNESSLRFTSVKPNSLDVNEKPFTIDLAGIYCNYLYIGVTYTGGQRGHEFIVAWDGLVQQIGEKKFIDLKVYHKNVGDNGTNQITDSLMLELKQLKISEELMKDKNLYFNVINSSDLSNVKVIQAYIPEDGGTTTDPNLFENVEVEVVSQGDCSKGVFENLWLKNSSNEIFYIPKAVESNINYTPTLNDRLKISFERTWFSDSTIYCSSWTGKQVEVINIKALVKVQ
;
A
#
# COMPACT_ATOMS: atom_id res chain seq x y z
N MET A 1 21.68 58.74 -33.57
CA MET A 1 21.52 58.15 -32.21
C MET A 1 20.07 57.72 -31.95
N LYS A 2 19.49 56.80 -32.75
CA LYS A 2 18.09 56.34 -32.56
C LYS A 2 17.87 54.82 -32.75
N LYS A 3 18.94 54.04 -32.95
CA LYS A 3 18.84 52.58 -33.18
C LYS A 3 19.21 51.73 -31.96
N SER A 4 19.74 52.35 -30.90
CA SER A 4 20.22 51.62 -29.70
C SER A 4 19.16 51.44 -28.61
N VAL A 5 18.02 52.13 -28.69
CA VAL A 5 16.96 52.06 -27.67
C VAL A 5 15.95 50.93 -27.95
N LEU A 6 15.79 50.54 -29.22
CA LEU A 6 14.83 49.50 -29.61
C LEU A 6 15.30 48.08 -29.26
N PHE A 7 16.61 47.87 -29.14
CA PHE A 7 17.20 46.59 -28.73
C PHE A 7 17.16 46.35 -27.21
N LEU A 8 17.02 47.39 -26.38
CA LEU A 8 16.89 47.22 -24.94
C LEU A 8 15.46 46.83 -24.52
N PHE A 9 14.43 47.26 -25.24
CA PHE A 9 13.04 46.94 -24.90
C PHE A 9 12.63 45.50 -25.27
N THR A 10 13.23 44.90 -26.29
CA THR A 10 12.97 43.51 -26.67
C THR A 10 13.64 42.50 -25.74
N ALA A 11 14.79 42.86 -25.14
CA ALA A 11 15.46 42.03 -24.14
C ALA A 11 14.71 41.99 -22.79
N LEU A 12 14.01 43.08 -22.41
CA LEU A 12 13.28 43.14 -21.14
C LEU A 12 11.98 42.32 -21.17
N VAL A 13 11.28 42.26 -22.31
CA VAL A 13 10.02 41.49 -22.45
C VAL A 13 10.30 39.97 -22.47
N ALA A 14 11.43 39.54 -23.04
CA ALA A 14 11.81 38.12 -23.03
C ALA A 14 12.11 37.58 -21.62
N LEU A 15 12.60 38.41 -20.70
CA LEU A 15 12.89 38.01 -19.32
C LEU A 15 11.63 37.84 -18.45
N VAL A 16 10.51 38.48 -18.80
CA VAL A 16 9.24 38.32 -18.06
C VAL A 16 8.56 36.99 -18.40
N PHE A 17 8.78 36.43 -19.60
CA PHE A 17 8.24 35.13 -19.98
C PHE A 17 8.99 33.93 -19.36
N PHE A 18 10.26 34.11 -18.94
CA PHE A 18 10.99 33.06 -18.21
C PHE A 18 10.74 33.07 -16.70
N ALA A 19 10.14 34.13 -16.14
CA ALA A 19 9.77 34.19 -14.72
C ALA A 19 8.39 33.60 -14.40
N ALA A 20 7.54 33.37 -15.42
CA ALA A 20 6.19 32.83 -15.25
C ALA A 20 6.08 31.31 -15.51
N CYS A 21 7.21 30.62 -15.72
CA CYS A 21 7.27 29.17 -15.90
C CYS A 21 8.27 28.54 -14.94
N GLN A 22 8.28 28.97 -13.68
CA GLN A 22 8.50 28.00 -12.62
C GLN A 22 7.18 27.29 -12.40
N LYS A 23 6.95 26.28 -13.25
CA LYS A 23 6.16 25.13 -12.85
C LYS A 23 6.87 24.64 -11.60
N GLU A 24 6.31 24.96 -10.43
CA GLU A 24 6.61 24.18 -9.25
C GLU A 24 6.41 22.74 -9.70
N ASP A 25 7.52 22.01 -9.81
CA ASP A 25 7.48 20.58 -9.63
C ASP A 25 6.96 20.41 -8.20
N ASP A 26 5.63 20.51 -8.06
CA ASP A 26 4.86 19.65 -7.19
C ASP A 26 5.24 18.25 -7.65
N ARG A 27 6.40 17.80 -7.15
CA ARG A 27 6.59 16.42 -6.80
C ARG A 27 5.37 16.15 -5.94
N ASN A 28 4.35 15.57 -6.57
CA ASN A 28 3.34 14.76 -5.91
C ASN A 28 4.15 13.79 -5.05
N GLN A 29 4.53 14.24 -3.85
CA GLN A 29 5.04 13.40 -2.81
C GLN A 29 3.84 12.54 -2.53
N LYS A 30 3.86 11.34 -3.12
CA LYS A 30 2.94 10.27 -2.79
C LYS A 30 2.89 10.24 -1.28
N ASN A 31 1.74 10.59 -0.71
CA ASN A 31 1.46 10.49 0.71
C ASN A 31 1.30 9.01 1.10
N GLU A 32 2.23 8.18 0.62
CA GLU A 32 2.25 6.75 0.86
C GLU A 32 2.95 6.53 2.20
N SER A 33 2.25 5.88 3.11
CA SER A 33 2.88 5.36 4.31
C SER A 33 3.83 4.21 3.96
N SER A 34 4.82 4.00 4.82
CA SER A 34 5.87 3.00 4.60
C SER A 34 6.05 2.11 5.82
N LEU A 35 6.53 0.89 5.58
CA LEU A 35 6.93 -0.05 6.61
C LEU A 35 8.39 -0.43 6.40
N ARG A 36 9.18 -0.37 7.48
CA ARG A 36 10.58 -0.78 7.46
C ARG A 36 10.93 -1.66 8.65
N PHE A 37 12.05 -2.37 8.53
CA PHE A 37 12.59 -3.19 9.60
C PHE A 37 13.78 -2.52 10.33
N THR A 38 13.93 -2.85 11.60
CA THR A 38 15.14 -2.60 12.40
C THR A 38 15.38 -3.75 13.37
N SER A 39 16.65 -4.12 13.57
CA SER A 39 17.06 -5.11 14.58
C SER A 39 17.30 -4.49 15.96
N VAL A 40 17.08 -3.18 16.10
CA VAL A 40 17.21 -2.45 17.36
C VAL A 40 15.93 -1.71 17.65
N LYS A 41 15.52 -1.71 18.92
CA LYS A 41 14.39 -0.89 19.39
C LYS A 41 14.62 0.57 18.97
N PRO A 42 13.70 1.20 18.22
CA PRO A 42 13.81 2.61 17.87
C PRO A 42 13.88 3.48 19.12
N ASN A 43 14.64 4.58 19.03
CA ASN A 43 14.66 5.58 20.09
C ASN A 43 13.29 6.28 20.14
N SER A 44 12.74 6.51 21.34
CA SER A 44 11.42 7.15 21.50
C SER A 44 11.36 8.60 21.01
N LEU A 45 12.50 9.23 20.75
CA LEU A 45 12.56 10.53 20.08
C LEU A 45 12.41 10.41 18.55
N ASP A 46 12.77 9.27 17.98
CA ASP A 46 12.65 9.00 16.54
C ASP A 46 11.25 8.49 16.15
N VAL A 47 10.55 7.87 17.11
CA VAL A 47 9.17 7.41 16.97
C VAL A 47 8.30 8.23 17.90
N ASN A 48 7.49 9.13 17.35
CA ASN A 48 6.60 9.99 18.15
C ASN A 48 5.32 9.26 18.63
N GLU A 49 5.29 7.93 18.51
CA GLU A 49 4.33 6.96 19.06
C GLU A 49 2.89 7.45 19.07
N LYS A 50 2.48 8.12 17.99
CA LYS A 50 1.10 8.57 17.84
C LYS A 50 0.18 7.34 17.87
N PRO A 51 -0.99 7.43 18.54
CA PRO A 51 -1.92 6.31 18.62
C PRO A 51 -2.27 5.78 17.23
N PHE A 52 -2.26 4.46 17.11
CA PHE A 52 -2.71 3.72 15.94
C PHE A 52 -3.27 2.38 16.41
N THR A 53 -3.88 1.63 15.51
CA THR A 53 -4.37 0.27 15.75
C THR A 53 -3.85 -0.63 14.66
N ILE A 54 -3.33 -1.79 15.03
CA ILE A 54 -3.09 -2.90 14.12
C ILE A 54 -4.40 -3.65 14.00
N ASP A 55 -5.05 -3.52 12.85
CA ASP A 55 -6.32 -4.18 12.57
C ASP A 55 -6.10 -5.65 12.17
N LEU A 56 -4.98 -5.89 11.49
CA LEU A 56 -4.71 -7.07 10.67
C LEU A 56 -3.20 -7.36 10.65
N ALA A 57 -2.81 -8.63 10.68
CA ALA A 57 -1.45 -9.08 10.36
C ALA A 57 -1.44 -10.52 9.85
N GLY A 58 -0.35 -10.92 9.18
CA GLY A 58 -0.08 -12.30 8.78
C GLY A 58 1.07 -12.43 7.79
N ILE A 59 1.18 -13.59 7.16
CA ILE A 59 2.28 -13.91 6.23
C ILE A 59 1.73 -14.38 4.89
N TYR A 60 2.31 -13.86 3.80
CA TYR A 60 2.10 -14.39 2.46
C TYR A 60 3.43 -14.54 1.74
N CYS A 61 3.74 -15.75 1.27
CA CYS A 61 5.06 -16.08 0.72
C CYS A 61 6.18 -15.57 1.65
N ASN A 62 7.13 -14.77 1.15
CA ASN A 62 8.23 -14.24 1.96
C ASN A 62 7.93 -12.85 2.57
N TYR A 63 6.66 -12.49 2.77
CA TYR A 63 6.25 -11.16 3.25
C TYR A 63 5.41 -11.24 4.52
N LEU A 64 5.72 -10.38 5.49
CA LEU A 64 4.85 -9.98 6.59
C LEU A 64 3.97 -8.83 6.08
N TYR A 65 2.65 -8.93 6.25
CA TYR A 65 1.74 -7.82 5.99
C TYR A 65 1.11 -7.33 7.29
N ILE A 66 0.80 -6.04 7.36
CA ILE A 66 0.17 -5.40 8.51
C ILE A 66 -0.84 -4.38 7.99
N GLY A 67 -2.08 -4.44 8.48
CA GLY A 67 -3.09 -3.41 8.29
C GLY A 67 -3.17 -2.52 9.52
N VAL A 68 -3.12 -1.19 9.32
CA VAL A 68 -3.07 -0.20 10.40
C VAL A 68 -4.08 0.91 10.20
N THR A 69 -4.77 1.31 11.27
CA THR A 69 -5.61 2.51 11.32
C THR A 69 -4.97 3.58 12.21
N TYR A 70 -4.92 4.83 11.74
CA TYR A 70 -4.33 5.95 12.48
C TYR A 70 -4.99 7.28 12.11
N THR A 71 -4.67 8.35 12.85
CA THR A 71 -5.13 9.72 12.53
C THR A 71 -4.06 10.50 11.76
N GLY A 72 -4.43 11.05 10.60
CA GLY A 72 -3.53 11.81 9.71
C GLY A 72 -4.19 12.16 8.37
N GLY A 73 -3.43 12.03 7.28
CA GLY A 73 -3.91 12.10 5.90
C GLY A 73 -3.40 13.28 5.07
N GLN A 74 -2.51 14.12 5.62
CA GLN A 74 -1.88 15.18 4.82
C GLN A 74 -0.47 14.82 4.39
N ARG A 75 0.17 13.82 5.03
CA ARG A 75 1.51 13.34 4.73
C ARG A 75 1.59 11.82 4.87
N GLY A 76 2.63 11.21 4.29
CA GLY A 76 2.95 9.80 4.51
C GLY A 76 3.44 9.56 5.95
N HIS A 77 3.08 8.41 6.51
CA HIS A 77 3.51 7.98 7.84
C HIS A 77 4.55 6.86 7.74
N GLU A 78 5.40 6.72 8.75
CA GLU A 78 6.42 5.68 8.79
C GLU A 78 6.12 4.71 9.93
N PHE A 79 6.02 3.42 9.60
CA PHE A 79 5.86 2.34 10.54
C PHE A 79 7.14 1.50 10.57
N ILE A 80 7.55 1.07 11.76
CA ILE A 80 8.83 0.40 11.97
C ILE A 80 8.59 -0.89 12.72
N VAL A 81 8.89 -2.03 12.10
CA VAL A 81 8.90 -3.33 12.77
C VAL A 81 10.27 -3.54 13.40
N ALA A 82 10.29 -3.79 14.71
CA ALA A 82 11.47 -4.14 15.46
C ALA A 82 11.39 -5.56 16.01
N TRP A 83 12.48 -6.30 15.86
CA TRP A 83 12.70 -7.60 16.50
C TRP A 83 14.07 -7.59 17.19
N ASP A 84 14.13 -8.11 18.40
CA ASP A 84 15.34 -8.17 19.24
C ASP A 84 16.20 -9.42 18.98
N GLY A 85 15.80 -10.29 18.06
CA GLY A 85 16.51 -11.53 17.75
C GLY A 85 16.17 -12.70 18.69
N LEU A 86 15.27 -12.51 19.65
CA LEU A 86 14.89 -13.55 20.60
C LEU A 86 13.73 -14.39 20.09
N VAL A 87 13.79 -15.69 20.40
CA VAL A 87 12.71 -16.66 20.17
C VAL A 87 12.28 -17.20 21.53
N GLN A 88 11.03 -16.96 21.90
CA GLN A 88 10.44 -17.45 23.14
C GLN A 88 9.85 -18.84 22.90
N GLN A 89 9.90 -19.73 23.89
CA GLN A 89 9.33 -21.07 23.77
C GLN A 89 8.34 -21.32 24.91
N ILE A 90 7.11 -21.72 24.55
CA ILE A 90 6.04 -22.08 25.48
C ILE A 90 5.49 -23.44 25.05
N GLY A 91 5.90 -24.49 25.76
CA GLY A 91 5.62 -25.87 25.35
C GLY A 91 6.28 -26.18 24.00
N GLU A 92 5.48 -26.64 23.05
CA GLU A 92 5.93 -26.95 21.68
C GLU A 92 5.96 -25.72 20.77
N LYS A 93 5.33 -24.61 21.18
CA LYS A 93 5.23 -23.38 20.36
C LYS A 93 6.43 -22.47 20.56
N LYS A 94 6.89 -21.88 19.45
CA LYS A 94 7.93 -20.86 19.40
C LYS A 94 7.31 -19.53 19.00
N PHE A 95 7.66 -18.46 19.70
CA PHE A 95 7.13 -17.11 19.48
C PHE A 95 8.25 -16.13 19.18
N ILE A 96 8.04 -15.31 18.16
CA ILE A 96 8.84 -14.12 17.87
C ILE A 96 7.96 -12.88 18.07
N ASP A 97 8.42 -11.96 18.90
CA ASP A 97 7.71 -10.69 19.13
C ASP A 97 8.20 -9.63 18.14
N LEU A 98 7.30 -9.18 17.28
CA LEU A 98 7.51 -8.12 16.30
C LEU A 98 6.79 -6.85 16.78
N LYS A 99 7.56 -5.90 17.32
CA LYS A 99 7.00 -4.62 17.81
C LYS A 99 6.91 -3.60 16.70
N VAL A 100 5.72 -3.07 16.46
CA VAL A 100 5.45 -2.06 15.44
C VAL A 100 5.40 -0.69 16.10
N TYR A 101 6.24 0.22 15.64
CA TYR A 101 6.30 1.60 16.07
C TYR A 101 5.74 2.51 14.97
N HIS A 102 5.14 3.63 15.39
CA HIS A 102 4.56 4.61 14.50
C HIS A 102 5.28 5.96 14.64
N LYS A 103 5.72 6.49 13.49
CA LYS A 103 6.34 7.79 13.34
C LYS A 103 5.51 8.66 12.39
N ASN A 104 4.82 9.61 12.97
CA ASN A 104 4.14 10.68 12.27
C ASN A 104 5.19 11.70 11.77
N VAL A 105 5.24 11.95 10.47
CA VAL A 105 6.24 12.81 9.80
C VAL A 105 5.77 14.27 9.77
N GLY A 106 5.34 14.78 10.92
CA GLY A 106 4.79 16.13 11.05
C GLY A 106 3.45 16.32 10.31
N ASP A 107 2.65 15.27 10.23
CA ASP A 107 1.26 15.29 9.76
C ASP A 107 0.35 15.88 10.85
N ASN A 108 -0.42 16.90 10.47
CA ASN A 108 -1.44 17.56 11.28
C ASN A 108 -2.86 17.23 10.82
N GLY A 109 -3.01 16.31 9.87
CA GLY A 109 -4.29 15.78 9.43
C GLY A 109 -5.08 15.16 10.57
N THR A 110 -6.40 15.30 10.49
CA THR A 110 -7.34 14.84 11.52
C THR A 110 -8.24 13.72 11.03
N ASN A 111 -8.02 13.21 9.82
CA ASN A 111 -8.83 12.15 9.25
C ASN A 111 -8.38 10.80 9.81
N GLN A 112 -9.32 9.88 9.93
CA GLN A 112 -8.99 8.48 10.16
C GLN A 112 -8.54 7.87 8.83
N ILE A 113 -7.31 7.34 8.81
CA ILE A 113 -6.69 6.70 7.66
C ILE A 113 -6.46 5.24 7.99
N THR A 114 -6.66 4.38 7.01
CA THR A 114 -6.30 2.97 7.13
C THR A 114 -5.41 2.55 5.98
N ASP A 115 -4.26 1.97 6.32
CA ASP A 115 -3.21 1.56 5.38
C ASP A 115 -2.90 0.07 5.49
N SER A 116 -2.44 -0.50 4.38
CA SER A 116 -1.80 -1.82 4.32
C SER A 116 -0.35 -1.69 3.96
N LEU A 117 0.50 -2.33 4.76
CA LEU A 117 1.93 -2.26 4.59
C LEU A 117 2.53 -3.66 4.57
N MET A 118 3.63 -3.83 3.85
CA MET A 118 4.32 -5.11 3.70
C MET A 118 5.81 -4.99 3.97
N LEU A 119 6.39 -6.06 4.50
CA LEU A 119 7.81 -6.17 4.83
C LEU A 119 8.32 -7.56 4.40
N GLU A 120 9.43 -7.61 3.68
CA GLU A 120 10.06 -8.89 3.36
C GLU A 120 10.65 -9.55 4.61
N LEU A 121 10.25 -10.80 4.88
CA LEU A 121 10.70 -11.57 6.04
C LEU A 121 12.21 -11.82 6.04
N LYS A 122 12.84 -11.85 4.86
CA LYS A 122 14.31 -11.97 4.73
C LYS A 122 15.04 -10.83 5.46
N GLN A 123 14.40 -9.67 5.63
CA GLN A 123 14.97 -8.55 6.37
C GLN A 123 15.08 -8.84 7.86
N LEU A 124 14.18 -9.67 8.42
CA LEU A 124 14.21 -10.07 9.83
C LEU A 124 15.44 -10.93 10.15
N LYS A 125 16.09 -11.56 9.15
CA LYS A 125 17.22 -12.51 9.32
C LYS A 125 16.86 -13.74 10.16
N ILE A 126 15.62 -14.20 10.09
CA ILE A 126 15.19 -15.49 10.67
C ILE A 126 15.80 -16.62 9.83
N SER A 127 16.32 -17.67 10.45
CA SER A 127 16.88 -18.81 9.72
C SER A 127 15.80 -19.55 8.92
N GLU A 128 16.18 -20.11 7.77
CA GLU A 128 15.25 -20.88 6.93
C GLU A 128 14.67 -22.09 7.67
N GLU A 129 15.49 -22.76 8.49
CA GLU A 129 15.04 -23.88 9.34
C GLU A 129 13.92 -23.45 10.29
N LEU A 130 14.09 -22.30 10.95
CA LEU A 130 13.09 -21.79 11.88
C LEU A 130 11.81 -21.36 11.14
N MET A 131 11.93 -20.71 9.97
CA MET A 131 10.78 -20.35 9.13
C MET A 131 9.97 -21.55 8.62
N LYS A 132 10.59 -22.74 8.52
CA LYS A 132 9.92 -23.99 8.16
C LYS A 132 9.29 -24.73 9.34
N ASP A 133 9.46 -24.22 10.57
CA ASP A 133 8.89 -24.85 11.76
C ASP A 133 7.37 -24.57 11.85
N LYS A 134 6.57 -25.64 11.84
CA LYS A 134 5.10 -25.60 11.98
C LYS A 134 4.64 -24.95 13.28
N ASN A 135 5.47 -24.95 14.31
CA ASN A 135 5.16 -24.41 15.62
C ASN A 135 5.70 -22.99 15.84
N LEU A 136 6.21 -22.34 14.79
CA LEU A 136 6.60 -20.92 14.86
C LEU A 136 5.39 -20.00 14.70
N TYR A 137 5.30 -19.01 15.59
CA TYR A 137 4.29 -17.95 15.59
C TYR A 137 4.96 -16.59 15.73
N PHE A 138 4.36 -15.56 15.11
CA PHE A 138 4.72 -14.17 15.36
C PHE A 138 3.63 -13.50 16.20
N ASN A 139 4.06 -12.73 17.20
CA ASN A 139 3.21 -11.77 17.89
C ASN A 139 3.52 -10.39 17.30
N VAL A 140 2.59 -9.85 16.51
CA VAL A 140 2.70 -8.49 15.96
C VAL A 140 2.06 -7.53 16.94
N ILE A 141 2.87 -6.70 17.59
CA ILE A 141 2.50 -5.93 18.78
C ILE A 141 2.57 -4.44 18.47
N ASN A 142 1.51 -3.70 18.73
CA ASN A 142 1.54 -2.24 18.70
C ASN A 142 2.37 -1.69 19.88
N SER A 143 3.41 -0.91 19.60
CA SER A 143 4.30 -0.42 20.65
C SER A 143 3.65 0.60 21.59
N SER A 144 2.62 1.32 21.11
CA SER A 144 1.90 2.35 21.85
C SER A 144 0.72 1.79 22.66
N ASP A 145 0.22 0.60 22.30
CA ASP A 145 -0.83 -0.14 22.98
C ASP A 145 -0.50 -1.64 22.99
N LEU A 146 0.13 -2.10 24.07
CA LEU A 146 0.56 -3.49 24.21
C LEU A 146 -0.61 -4.50 24.29
N SER A 147 -1.85 -4.03 24.43
CA SER A 147 -3.03 -4.91 24.35
C SER A 147 -3.45 -5.21 22.90
N ASN A 148 -3.06 -4.36 21.96
CA ASN A 148 -3.32 -4.53 20.54
C ASN A 148 -2.25 -5.45 19.90
N VAL A 149 -2.51 -6.76 19.96
CA VAL A 149 -1.63 -7.82 19.47
C VAL A 149 -2.33 -8.70 18.44
N LYS A 150 -1.64 -9.07 17.37
CA LYS A 150 -2.06 -10.09 16.40
C LYS A 150 -1.11 -11.28 16.44
N VAL A 151 -1.65 -12.45 16.74
CA VAL A 151 -0.89 -13.71 16.78
C VAL A 151 -1.10 -14.45 15.47
N ILE A 152 -0.02 -14.74 14.76
CA ILE A 152 -0.05 -15.35 13.42
C ILE A 152 0.88 -16.56 13.39
N GLN A 153 0.47 -17.65 12.76
CA GLN A 153 1.33 -18.80 12.52
C GLN A 153 2.26 -18.49 11.35
N ALA A 154 3.57 -18.63 11.58
CA ALA A 154 4.58 -18.21 10.62
C ALA A 154 4.89 -19.28 9.56
N TYR A 155 4.52 -20.53 9.83
CA TYR A 155 4.73 -21.65 8.91
C TYR A 155 3.93 -21.48 7.62
N ILE A 156 4.62 -21.67 6.50
CA ILE A 156 4.03 -21.72 5.16
C ILE A 156 4.22 -23.14 4.63
N PRO A 157 3.13 -23.89 4.37
CA PRO A 157 3.22 -25.23 3.79
C PRO A 157 3.94 -25.23 2.43
N GLU A 158 4.86 -26.18 2.21
CA GLU A 158 5.65 -26.31 0.95
C GLU A 158 4.79 -26.64 -0.28
N ASP A 159 3.58 -27.16 -0.07
CA ASP A 159 2.56 -27.46 -1.07
C ASP A 159 1.64 -26.28 -1.41
N GLY A 160 1.98 -25.07 -0.93
CA GLY A 160 1.17 -23.87 -1.15
C GLY A 160 -0.15 -23.89 -0.36
N GLY A 161 -0.24 -24.69 0.70
CA GLY A 161 -1.36 -24.65 1.64
C GLY A 161 -1.58 -23.24 2.17
N THR A 162 -2.85 -22.90 2.42
CA THR A 162 -3.30 -21.56 2.83
C THR A 162 -2.47 -21.04 4.00
N THR A 163 -1.70 -19.99 3.71
CA THR A 163 -1.18 -19.02 4.66
C THR A 163 -2.24 -18.67 5.70
N THR A 164 -1.85 -18.24 6.91
CA THR A 164 -2.78 -17.56 7.82
C THR A 164 -3.39 -16.38 7.05
N ASP A 165 -4.65 -16.54 6.65
CA ASP A 165 -5.20 -15.92 5.44
C ASP A 165 -5.64 -14.46 5.67
N PRO A 166 -5.09 -13.46 4.94
CA PRO A 166 -5.78 -12.19 4.69
C PRO A 166 -6.32 -12.05 3.27
N ASN A 167 -5.90 -12.94 2.37
CA ASN A 167 -6.01 -12.76 0.94
C ASN A 167 -7.20 -13.59 0.53
N LEU A 168 -8.38 -12.99 0.66
CA LEU A 168 -9.49 -13.36 -0.21
C LEU A 168 -9.03 -13.07 -1.64
N PHE A 169 -8.42 -14.07 -2.27
CA PHE A 169 -8.24 -14.15 -3.70
C PHE A 169 -9.62 -14.30 -4.29
N GLU A 170 -10.20 -13.17 -4.65
CA GLU A 170 -11.52 -13.17 -5.25
C GLU A 170 -11.37 -13.46 -6.74
N ASN A 171 -12.20 -14.39 -7.20
CA ASN A 171 -12.38 -14.68 -8.60
C ASN A 171 -13.73 -14.11 -8.99
N VAL A 172 -13.72 -13.07 -9.82
CA VAL A 172 -14.94 -12.39 -10.23
C VAL A 172 -14.97 -12.22 -11.74
N GLU A 173 -16.18 -12.17 -12.28
CA GLU A 173 -16.40 -11.74 -13.66
C GLU A 173 -16.65 -10.24 -13.64
N VAL A 174 -15.91 -9.51 -14.48
CA VAL A 174 -16.00 -8.06 -14.60
C VAL A 174 -16.26 -7.63 -16.03
N GLU A 175 -16.85 -6.44 -16.16
CA GLU A 175 -16.95 -5.70 -17.41
C GLU A 175 -15.99 -4.51 -17.36
N VAL A 176 -15.24 -4.29 -18.44
CA VAL A 176 -14.37 -3.13 -18.58
C VAL A 176 -15.20 -1.91 -18.96
N VAL A 177 -15.18 -0.90 -18.10
CA VAL A 177 -15.94 0.34 -18.27
C VAL A 177 -15.01 1.54 -18.41
N SER A 178 -15.44 2.53 -19.20
CA SER A 178 -14.73 3.81 -19.32
C SER A 178 -15.06 4.69 -18.13
N GLN A 179 -14.05 5.40 -17.64
CA GLN A 179 -14.22 6.48 -16.67
C GLN A 179 -13.54 7.75 -17.22
N GLY A 180 -14.15 8.91 -16.97
CA GLY A 180 -13.69 10.21 -17.49
C GLY A 180 -12.44 10.74 -16.77
N ASP A 181 -12.57 11.90 -16.10
CA ASP A 181 -11.46 12.71 -15.56
C ASP A 181 -10.85 12.21 -14.23
N CYS A 182 -11.07 10.96 -13.83
CA CYS A 182 -10.55 10.45 -12.56
C CYS A 182 -9.12 9.88 -12.67
N SER A 183 -8.48 9.63 -11.53
CA SER A 183 -7.11 9.13 -11.46
C SER A 183 -6.90 7.89 -12.35
N LYS A 184 -5.75 7.83 -13.01
CA LYS A 184 -5.41 6.82 -14.00
C LYS A 184 -4.85 5.58 -13.32
N GLY A 185 -5.57 4.46 -13.42
CA GLY A 185 -5.04 3.15 -13.06
C GLY A 185 -3.97 2.68 -14.07
N VAL A 186 -3.48 1.44 -13.95
CA VAL A 186 -2.52 0.87 -14.92
C VAL A 186 -3.11 0.76 -16.33
N PHE A 187 -4.44 0.73 -16.47
CA PHE A 187 -5.14 0.78 -17.76
C PHE A 187 -5.70 2.16 -18.08
N GLU A 188 -5.03 3.22 -17.63
CA GLU A 188 -5.43 4.61 -17.82
C GLU A 188 -6.85 4.87 -17.30
N ASN A 189 -7.79 5.14 -18.21
CA ASN A 189 -9.17 5.50 -17.94
C ASN A 189 -10.12 4.29 -17.94
N LEU A 190 -9.58 3.07 -18.02
CA LEU A 190 -10.34 1.82 -18.00
C LEU A 190 -10.39 1.22 -16.60
N TRP A 191 -11.60 0.89 -16.18
CA TRP A 191 -11.93 0.38 -14.85
C TRP A 191 -12.69 -0.93 -14.98
N LEU A 192 -12.80 -1.70 -13.89
CA LEU A 192 -13.46 -3.00 -13.89
C LEU A 192 -14.72 -2.96 -13.02
N LYS A 193 -15.90 -3.18 -13.59
CA LYS A 193 -17.15 -3.29 -12.83
C LYS A 193 -17.45 -4.76 -12.56
N ASN A 194 -17.75 -5.12 -11.31
CA ASN A 194 -18.23 -6.45 -10.98
C ASN A 194 -19.54 -6.76 -11.73
N SER A 195 -19.66 -7.94 -12.34
CA SER A 195 -20.85 -8.32 -13.10
C SER A 195 -22.06 -8.63 -12.22
N SER A 196 -21.85 -8.91 -10.93
CA SER A 196 -22.88 -9.37 -9.99
C SER A 196 -23.40 -8.27 -9.06
N ASN A 197 -22.68 -7.16 -8.91
CA ASN A 197 -23.02 -6.08 -7.97
C ASN A 197 -22.42 -4.74 -8.41
N GLU A 198 -22.77 -3.66 -7.70
CA GLU A 198 -22.27 -2.30 -7.98
C GLU A 198 -20.93 -2.02 -7.30
N ILE A 199 -19.97 -2.95 -7.40
CA ILE A 199 -18.59 -2.77 -6.96
C ILE A 199 -17.71 -2.47 -8.18
N PHE A 200 -16.87 -1.45 -8.05
CA PHE A 200 -15.91 -1.05 -9.07
C PHE A 200 -14.48 -1.30 -8.59
N TYR A 201 -13.63 -1.79 -9.47
CA TYR A 201 -12.23 -2.04 -9.20
C TYR A 201 -11.31 -1.16 -10.04
N ILE A 202 -10.27 -0.62 -9.40
CA ILE A 202 -9.18 0.12 -10.04
C ILE A 202 -7.93 -0.76 -10.02
N PRO A 203 -7.48 -1.26 -11.18
CA PRO A 203 -6.20 -1.93 -11.26
C PRO A 203 -5.07 -0.94 -10.97
N LYS A 204 -4.29 -1.19 -9.92
CA LYS A 204 -3.07 -0.42 -9.58
C LYS A 204 -1.80 -1.10 -10.08
N ALA A 205 -1.80 -2.42 -10.07
CA ALA A 205 -0.75 -3.23 -10.65
C ALA A 205 -1.34 -4.47 -11.32
N VAL A 206 -0.59 -4.98 -12.29
CA VAL A 206 -0.88 -6.21 -13.01
C VAL A 206 0.38 -7.07 -12.94
N GLU A 207 0.20 -8.36 -12.68
CA GLU A 207 1.32 -9.30 -12.64
C GLU A 207 2.06 -9.35 -13.97
N SER A 208 3.40 -9.42 -13.92
CA SER A 208 4.28 -9.20 -15.07
C SER A 208 4.15 -10.25 -16.18
N ASN A 209 3.49 -11.38 -15.89
CA ASN A 209 3.19 -12.45 -16.84
C ASN A 209 1.90 -12.21 -17.65
N ILE A 210 1.08 -11.22 -17.30
CA ILE A 210 -0.15 -10.88 -18.02
C ILE A 210 0.20 -9.95 -19.18
N ASN A 211 0.09 -10.48 -20.39
CA ASN A 211 0.40 -9.75 -21.63
C ASN A 211 -0.85 -9.19 -22.34
N TYR A 212 -2.00 -9.20 -21.67
CA TYR A 212 -3.26 -8.72 -22.22
C TYR A 212 -3.56 -7.30 -21.73
N THR A 213 -3.86 -6.40 -22.66
CA THR A 213 -4.34 -5.04 -22.34
C THR A 213 -5.86 -4.99 -22.54
N PRO A 214 -6.64 -4.75 -21.47
CA PRO A 214 -8.08 -4.61 -21.58
C PRO A 214 -8.53 -3.47 -22.48
N THR A 215 -9.67 -3.68 -23.13
CA THR A 215 -10.36 -2.69 -23.97
C THR A 215 -11.79 -2.49 -23.47
N LEU A 216 -12.38 -1.34 -23.81
CA LEU A 216 -13.73 -0.99 -23.38
C LEU A 216 -14.75 -2.08 -23.78
N ASN A 217 -15.64 -2.42 -22.84
CA ASN A 217 -16.66 -3.47 -22.93
C ASN A 217 -16.13 -4.91 -22.98
N ASP A 218 -14.84 -5.13 -22.74
CA ASP A 218 -14.36 -6.49 -22.52
C ASP A 218 -15.05 -7.10 -21.31
N ARG A 219 -15.40 -8.39 -21.42
CA ARG A 219 -15.76 -9.23 -20.29
C ARG A 219 -14.56 -10.05 -19.88
N LEU A 220 -14.20 -9.96 -18.62
CA LEU A 220 -12.99 -10.57 -18.09
C LEU A 220 -13.33 -11.43 -16.88
N LYS A 221 -12.67 -12.57 -16.76
CA LYS A 221 -12.53 -13.27 -15.49
C LYS A 221 -11.20 -12.85 -14.89
N ILE A 222 -11.25 -12.21 -13.73
CA ILE A 222 -10.05 -11.76 -13.02
C ILE A 222 -9.89 -12.53 -11.72
N SER A 223 -8.64 -12.78 -11.36
CA SER A 223 -8.24 -13.08 -9.99
C SER A 223 -7.41 -11.91 -9.50
N PHE A 224 -7.75 -11.40 -8.33
CA PHE A 224 -7.03 -10.29 -7.74
C PHE A 224 -6.80 -10.52 -6.25
N GLU A 225 -5.70 -9.95 -5.78
CA GLU A 225 -5.46 -9.80 -4.35
C GLU A 225 -6.23 -8.56 -3.90
N ARG A 226 -7.22 -8.76 -3.02
CA ARG A 226 -7.95 -7.65 -2.44
C ARG A 226 -7.00 -6.81 -1.61
N THR A 227 -6.66 -5.61 -2.06
CA THR A 227 -6.07 -4.63 -1.16
C THR A 227 -7.21 -4.02 -0.37
N TRP A 228 -7.36 -4.41 0.89
CA TRP A 228 -8.48 -4.02 1.76
C TRP A 228 -8.60 -2.52 2.05
N PHE A 229 -7.81 -1.68 1.39
CA PHE A 229 -7.72 -0.25 1.66
C PHE A 229 -7.82 0.53 0.34
N SER A 230 -8.82 1.41 0.31
CA SER A 230 -8.95 2.45 -0.70
C SER A 230 -7.69 3.30 -0.65
N ASP A 231 -6.90 3.27 -1.72
CA ASP A 231 -5.85 4.27 -1.93
C ASP A 231 -6.55 5.64 -1.95
N SER A 232 -6.42 6.41 -0.87
CA SER A 232 -7.09 7.71 -0.70
C SER A 232 -6.65 8.74 -1.75
N THR A 233 -5.58 8.46 -2.50
CA THR A 233 -5.14 9.27 -3.64
C THR A 233 -5.98 9.05 -4.90
N ILE A 234 -6.79 7.99 -4.96
CA ILE A 234 -7.70 7.71 -6.06
C ILE A 234 -9.10 8.19 -5.69
N TYR A 235 -9.26 9.51 -5.69
CA TYR A 235 -10.55 10.16 -5.49
C TYR A 235 -11.25 10.43 -6.82
N CYS A 236 -12.54 10.11 -6.90
CA CYS A 236 -13.39 10.40 -8.05
C CYS A 236 -14.70 11.03 -7.57
N SER A 237 -14.88 12.33 -7.85
CA SER A 237 -16.03 13.11 -7.35
C SER A 237 -17.39 12.61 -7.83
N SER A 238 -17.43 11.94 -8.98
CA SER A 238 -18.66 11.33 -9.51
C SER A 238 -19.17 10.13 -8.69
N TRP A 239 -18.46 9.74 -7.62
CA TRP A 239 -18.60 8.42 -6.97
C TRP A 239 -19.13 8.48 -5.55
N THR A 240 -19.67 9.62 -5.12
CA THR A 240 -20.44 9.71 -3.88
C THR A 240 -21.53 8.64 -3.88
N GLY A 241 -21.39 7.63 -3.02
CA GLY A 241 -22.33 6.51 -2.86
C GLY A 241 -22.02 5.21 -3.63
N LYS A 242 -20.86 5.09 -4.31
CA LYS A 242 -20.42 3.83 -4.94
C LYS A 242 -19.34 3.12 -4.13
N GLN A 243 -19.30 1.78 -4.17
CA GLN A 243 -18.24 0.98 -3.57
C GLN A 243 -17.10 0.76 -4.57
N VAL A 244 -15.88 1.02 -4.12
CA VAL A 244 -14.69 1.14 -4.96
C VAL A 244 -13.52 0.47 -4.28
N GLU A 245 -12.84 -0.40 -5.01
CA GLU A 245 -11.72 -1.17 -4.49
C GLU A 245 -10.52 -1.01 -5.41
N VAL A 246 -9.38 -0.61 -4.86
CA VAL A 246 -8.12 -0.69 -5.59
C VAL A 246 -7.66 -2.14 -5.52
N ILE A 247 -7.10 -2.67 -6.61
CA ILE A 247 -6.73 -4.08 -6.69
C ILE A 247 -5.39 -4.29 -7.39
N ASN A 248 -4.75 -5.41 -7.06
CA ASN A 248 -3.61 -5.94 -7.80
C ASN A 248 -4.04 -7.21 -8.54
N ILE A 249 -4.05 -7.15 -9.87
CA ILE A 249 -4.50 -8.26 -10.71
C ILE A 249 -3.40 -9.33 -10.78
N LYS A 250 -3.78 -10.57 -10.46
CA LYS A 250 -2.92 -11.77 -10.48
C LYS A 250 -3.20 -12.67 -11.68
N ALA A 251 -4.46 -12.72 -12.13
CA ALA A 251 -4.83 -13.38 -13.36
C ALA A 251 -5.93 -12.59 -14.08
N LEU A 252 -5.90 -12.62 -15.41
CA LEU A 252 -6.88 -11.95 -16.25
C LEU A 252 -7.08 -12.79 -17.52
N VAL A 253 -8.33 -13.18 -17.77
CA VAL A 253 -8.71 -13.93 -18.97
C VAL A 253 -9.92 -13.27 -19.62
N LYS A 254 -9.85 -13.02 -20.92
CA LYS A 254 -11.00 -12.55 -21.69
C LYS A 254 -12.02 -13.67 -21.83
N VAL A 255 -13.27 -13.39 -21.47
CA VAL A 255 -14.42 -14.26 -21.68
C VAL A 255 -14.94 -14.00 -23.09
N GLN A 256 -15.14 -15.07 -23.87
CA GLN A 256 -15.71 -15.00 -25.23
C GLN A 256 -17.22 -14.73 -25.20
#